data_AF-A0A833VVA8-F1
#
_entry.id   AF-A0A833VVA8-F1
#
_cell.length_a   1.000
_cell.length_b   1.000
_cell.length_c   1.000
_cell.angle_alpha   90.00
_cell.angle_beta   90.00
_cell.angle_gamma   90.00
#
_symmetry.space_group_name_H-M   'P 1'
#
loop_
_entity.id
_entity.type
_entity.pdbx_description
1 polymer ?
#
loop_
_entity_poly.entity_id
_entity_poly.type
_entity_poly.pdbx_seq_one_letter_code
_entity_poly.pdbx_strand_id
1 'polypeptide(L)'
;MAINAAKVVLKEGKSVLLICDMQEKFAKAMFEFEKITQNSVKLVNALKLLNVPIIVSEQNPKALGKTIPELDISGVKGPFEKTQFSMCTPEINKELSTICSGKRPDSVILIGLEAHVCIENTAIDLRQSGYEVHTVADCCTSRTLEDRLLALERMKEIGCHIATSENVIFKLLADAKHKEFKNIQKLVKTPTQYTNLITLSKI
;
A
#
# COMPACT_ATOMS: atom_id res chain seq x y z
N MET A 1 -12.71 21.24 -3.01
CA MET A 1 -12.40 21.16 -4.47
C MET A 1 -12.92 19.84 -4.98
N ALA A 2 -13.61 19.81 -6.12
CA ALA A 2 -14.02 18.56 -6.75
C ALA A 2 -12.79 17.71 -7.10
N ILE A 3 -12.83 16.42 -6.78
CA ILE A 3 -11.80 15.47 -7.20
C ILE A 3 -11.84 15.40 -8.73
N ASN A 4 -10.76 15.82 -9.39
CA ASN A 4 -10.63 15.65 -10.83
C ASN A 4 -10.54 14.14 -11.13
N ALA A 5 -11.49 13.59 -11.88
CA ALA A 5 -11.54 12.16 -12.22
C ALA A 5 -10.24 11.65 -12.87
N ALA A 6 -9.47 12.52 -13.53
CA ALA A 6 -8.17 12.18 -14.12
C ALA A 6 -7.09 11.86 -13.06
N LYS A 7 -7.25 12.30 -11.81
CA LYS A 7 -6.32 12.07 -10.69
C LYS A 7 -6.47 10.70 -10.02
N VAL A 8 -7.54 9.96 -10.32
CA VAL A 8 -7.86 8.64 -9.72
C VAL A 8 -7.26 7.47 -10.50
N VAL A 9 -6.58 7.75 -11.62
CA VAL A 9 -6.15 6.72 -12.58
C VAL A 9 -4.78 6.18 -12.19
N LEU A 10 -4.74 4.93 -11.74
CA LEU A 10 -3.50 4.15 -11.65
C LEU A 10 -3.07 3.71 -13.05
N LYS A 11 -1.79 3.84 -13.36
CA LYS A 11 -1.23 3.48 -14.67
C LYS A 11 0.08 2.70 -14.50
N GLU A 12 0.26 1.67 -15.32
CA GLU A 12 1.56 1.00 -15.46
C GLU A 12 2.66 1.99 -15.85
N GLY A 13 3.87 1.79 -15.35
CA GLY A 13 5.02 2.68 -15.57
C GLY A 13 4.91 4.07 -14.92
N LYS A 14 3.82 4.37 -14.21
CA LYS A 14 3.60 5.66 -13.52
C LYS A 14 3.16 5.53 -12.07
N SER A 15 3.05 4.30 -11.57
CA SER A 15 2.64 4.01 -10.21
C SER A 15 3.78 3.29 -9.48
N VAL A 16 3.87 3.48 -8.17
CA VAL A 16 4.80 2.75 -7.29
C VAL A 16 4.03 2.21 -6.08
N LEU A 17 4.43 1.04 -5.58
CA LEU A 17 3.96 0.53 -4.30
C LEU A 17 4.94 0.89 -3.20
N LEU A 18 4.44 1.47 -2.11
CA LEU A 18 5.14 1.61 -0.84
C LEU A 18 4.59 0.60 0.17
N ILE A 19 5.47 -0.24 0.72
CA ILE A 19 5.18 -1.16 1.81
C ILE A 19 5.78 -0.59 3.09
N CYS A 20 4.91 -0.10 3.96
CA CYS A 20 5.29 0.57 5.20
C CYS A 20 5.34 -0.42 6.36
N ASP A 21 6.55 -0.75 6.82
CA ASP A 21 6.80 -1.32 8.15
C ASP A 21 6.03 -2.62 8.47
N MET A 22 5.79 -3.46 7.47
CA MET A 22 5.13 -4.78 7.63
C MET A 22 6.07 -5.78 8.33
N GLN A 23 6.34 -5.59 9.62
CA GLN A 23 7.39 -6.29 10.37
C GLN A 23 6.85 -7.35 11.35
N GLU A 24 7.67 -8.37 11.60
CA GLU A 24 7.33 -9.57 12.39
C GLU A 24 6.77 -9.27 13.78
N LYS A 25 7.34 -8.32 14.53
CA LYS A 25 6.91 -8.09 15.92
C LYS A 25 5.57 -7.38 16.04
N PHE A 26 5.03 -6.86 14.93
CA PHE A 26 3.67 -6.32 14.91
C PHE A 26 2.60 -7.41 14.85
N ALA A 27 2.95 -8.64 14.46
CA ALA A 27 1.99 -9.69 14.14
C ALA A 27 0.97 -9.99 15.26
N LYS A 28 1.38 -9.89 16.53
CA LYS A 28 0.52 -10.15 17.69
C LYS A 28 -0.25 -8.92 18.19
N ALA A 29 0.17 -7.73 17.79
CA ALA A 29 -0.36 -6.47 18.30
C ALA A 29 -1.34 -5.79 17.34
N MET A 30 -1.35 -6.19 16.06
CA MET A 30 -2.16 -5.57 15.02
C MET A 30 -3.51 -6.26 14.85
N PHE A 31 -4.56 -5.45 14.69
CA PHE A 31 -5.90 -5.94 14.42
C PHE A 31 -5.95 -6.66 13.07
N GLU A 32 -6.44 -7.91 13.07
CA GLU A 32 -6.61 -8.75 11.87
C GLU A 32 -5.33 -8.92 11.03
N PHE A 33 -4.15 -8.92 11.67
CA PHE A 33 -2.85 -8.93 11.00
C PHE A 33 -2.71 -10.02 9.93
N GLU A 34 -3.11 -11.25 10.24
CA GLU A 34 -3.03 -12.37 9.30
C GLU A 34 -3.84 -12.10 8.02
N LYS A 35 -5.06 -11.58 8.15
CA LYS A 35 -5.92 -11.24 7.00
C LYS A 35 -5.33 -10.08 6.18
N ILE A 36 -4.77 -9.08 6.86
CA ILE A 36 -4.07 -7.95 6.23
C ILE A 36 -2.85 -8.45 5.45
N THR A 37 -2.08 -9.38 6.02
CA THR A 37 -0.95 -10.03 5.37
C THR A 37 -1.41 -10.79 4.13
N GLN A 38 -2.45 -11.62 4.22
CA GLN A 38 -2.96 -12.38 3.07
C GLN A 38 -3.39 -11.46 1.90
N ASN A 39 -4.11 -10.37 2.20
CA ASN A 39 -4.49 -9.38 1.20
C ASN A 39 -3.26 -8.65 0.61
N SER A 40 -2.29 -8.30 1.46
CA SER A 40 -1.04 -7.63 1.04
C SER A 40 -0.19 -8.52 0.14
N VAL A 41 -0.06 -9.81 0.46
CA VAL A 41 0.63 -10.81 -0.36
C VAL A 41 0.00 -10.93 -1.74
N LYS A 42 -1.34 -11.03 -1.79
CA LYS A 42 -2.09 -11.05 -3.07
C LYS A 42 -1.77 -9.80 -3.90
N LEU A 43 -1.83 -8.62 -3.28
CA LEU A 43 -1.56 -7.35 -3.95
C LEU A 43 -0.11 -7.27 -4.48
N VAL A 44 0.87 -7.58 -3.63
CA VAL A 44 2.30 -7.56 -3.99
C VAL A 44 2.58 -8.48 -5.16
N ASN A 45 2.06 -9.72 -5.12
CA ASN A 45 2.25 -10.68 -6.20
C ASN A 45 1.63 -10.21 -7.52
N ALA A 46 0.43 -9.61 -7.48
CA ALA A 46 -0.21 -9.05 -8.66
C ALA A 46 0.58 -7.86 -9.22
N LEU A 47 1.09 -6.97 -8.36
CA LEU A 47 1.86 -5.80 -8.77
C LEU A 47 3.23 -6.17 -9.33
N LYS A 48 3.86 -7.25 -8.85
CA LYS A 48 5.07 -7.81 -9.46
C LYS A 48 4.81 -8.32 -10.89
N LEU A 49 3.70 -9.03 -11.14
CA LEU A 49 3.32 -9.46 -12.49
C LEU A 49 3.13 -8.26 -13.43
N LEU A 50 2.56 -7.16 -12.92
CA LEU A 50 2.35 -5.91 -13.64
C LEU A 50 3.60 -5.03 -13.74
N ASN A 51 4.76 -5.49 -13.25
CA ASN A 51 6.02 -4.75 -13.23
C ASN A 51 5.91 -3.38 -12.54
N VAL A 52 5.04 -3.26 -11.54
CA VAL A 52 4.95 -2.05 -10.71
C VAL A 52 6.12 -2.04 -9.74
N PRO A 53 6.95 -0.98 -9.71
CA PRO A 53 8.06 -0.90 -8.78
C PRO A 53 7.57 -0.86 -7.32
N ILE A 54 8.37 -1.44 -6.43
CA ILE A 54 8.05 -1.57 -5.01
C ILE A 54 9.21 -1.01 -4.16
N ILE A 55 8.88 -0.21 -3.15
CA ILE A 55 9.80 0.26 -2.11
C ILE A 55 9.29 -0.20 -0.75
N VAL A 56 10.20 -0.69 0.10
CA VAL A 56 9.88 -1.22 1.44
C VAL A 56 10.63 -0.43 2.52
N SER A 57 9.96 -0.12 3.63
CA SER A 57 10.62 0.41 4.84
C SER A 57 10.51 -0.55 6.03
N GLU A 58 11.44 -0.40 6.96
CA GLU A 58 11.40 -1.02 8.29
C GLU A 58 11.59 0.06 9.37
N GLN A 59 10.64 0.17 10.29
CA GLN A 59 10.77 1.01 11.47
C GLN A 59 11.64 0.29 12.49
N ASN A 60 12.78 0.88 12.89
CA ASN A 60 13.68 0.37 13.93
C ASN A 60 13.76 -1.18 13.97
N PRO A 61 14.28 -1.85 12.92
CA PRO A 61 14.18 -3.30 12.79
C PRO A 61 14.91 -4.08 13.89
N LYS A 62 15.92 -3.48 14.54
CA LYS A 62 16.54 -4.05 15.75
C LYS A 62 15.50 -4.28 16.85
N ALA A 63 14.59 -3.34 17.04
CA ALA A 63 13.54 -3.42 18.04
C ALA A 63 12.29 -4.16 17.53
N LEU A 64 11.90 -3.99 16.27
CA LEU A 64 10.62 -4.41 15.71
C LEU A 64 10.67 -5.65 14.78
N GLY A 65 11.85 -6.21 14.56
CA GLY A 65 12.04 -7.34 13.66
C GLY A 65 12.15 -6.92 12.20
N LYS A 66 12.27 -7.90 11.31
CA LYS A 66 12.37 -7.67 9.87
C LYS A 66 10.99 -7.69 9.22
N THR A 67 10.93 -7.30 7.96
CA THR A 67 9.74 -7.45 7.12
C THR A 67 9.27 -8.90 7.15
N ILE A 68 7.96 -9.12 7.26
CA ILE A 68 7.39 -10.45 7.38
C ILE A 68 7.76 -11.35 6.17
N PRO A 69 8.10 -12.62 6.40
CA PRO A 69 8.57 -13.53 5.35
C PRO A 69 7.51 -13.87 4.30
N GLU A 70 6.23 -13.68 4.61
CA GLU A 70 5.12 -13.89 3.67
C GLU A 70 5.15 -12.89 2.51
N LEU A 71 5.71 -11.69 2.71
CA LEU A 71 5.89 -10.71 1.66
C LEU A 71 7.18 -11.01 0.90
N ASP A 72 7.05 -11.47 -0.34
CA ASP A 72 8.19 -11.63 -1.22
C ASP A 72 8.75 -10.24 -1.59
N ILE A 73 9.82 -9.83 -0.92
CA ILE A 73 10.56 -8.59 -1.18
C ILE A 73 11.76 -8.81 -2.11
N SER A 74 11.87 -9.95 -2.80
CA SER A 74 12.91 -10.14 -3.81
C SER A 74 12.74 -9.16 -4.98
N GLY A 75 13.84 -8.54 -5.40
CA GLY A 75 13.87 -7.61 -6.54
C GLY A 75 13.23 -6.24 -6.29
N VAL A 76 12.85 -5.91 -5.05
CA VAL A 76 12.31 -4.60 -4.68
C VAL A 76 13.41 -3.64 -4.23
N LYS A 77 13.07 -2.37 -3.97
CA LYS A 77 13.98 -1.40 -3.34
C LYS A 77 13.81 -1.40 -1.82
N GLY A 78 14.93 -1.45 -1.11
CA GLY A 78 14.95 -1.58 0.35
C GLY A 78 15.12 -3.04 0.79
N PRO A 79 14.78 -3.38 2.05
CA PRO A 79 14.13 -2.51 3.04
C PRO A 79 15.01 -1.32 3.47
N PHE A 80 14.42 -0.14 3.56
CA PHE A 80 15.06 1.07 4.11
C PHE A 80 14.76 1.16 5.60
N GLU A 81 15.80 1.08 6.43
CA GLU A 81 15.65 1.22 7.88
C GLU A 81 15.40 2.69 8.24
N LYS A 82 14.41 2.95 9.09
CA LYS A 82 14.06 4.31 9.52
C LYS A 82 13.67 4.38 11.00
N THR A 83 13.82 5.57 11.56
CA THR A 83 13.23 5.95 12.87
C THR A 83 12.13 7.00 12.72
N GLN A 84 12.15 7.77 11.63
CA GLN A 84 11.05 8.65 11.22
C GLN A 84 9.79 7.83 10.92
N PHE A 85 8.63 8.29 11.38
CA PHE A 85 7.37 7.58 11.16
C PHE A 85 6.97 7.58 9.68
N SER A 86 7.00 8.73 9.02
CA SER A 86 6.79 8.81 7.57
C SER A 86 7.89 8.08 6.79
N MET A 87 7.51 7.40 5.71
CA MET A 87 8.44 6.80 4.73
C MET A 87 9.16 7.84 3.88
N CYS A 88 8.77 9.12 3.89
CA CYS A 88 9.39 10.18 3.09
C CYS A 88 10.76 10.63 3.65
N THR A 89 11.65 9.67 3.92
CA THR A 89 13.04 9.91 4.28
C THR A 89 13.86 10.35 3.06
N PRO A 90 15.04 10.96 3.24
CA PRO A 90 15.90 11.34 2.10
C PRO A 90 16.23 10.17 1.15
N GLU A 91 16.45 8.97 1.68
CA GLU A 91 16.80 7.77 0.89
C GLU A 91 15.62 7.29 0.04
N ILE A 92 14.43 7.19 0.65
CA ILE A 92 13.21 6.76 -0.06
C ILE A 92 12.79 7.83 -1.08
N ASN A 93 12.87 9.12 -0.74
CA ASN A 93 12.57 10.20 -1.68
C ASN A 93 13.51 10.20 -2.89
N LYS A 94 14.78 9.85 -2.68
CA LYS A 94 15.75 9.69 -3.77
C LYS A 94 15.34 8.57 -4.72
N GLU A 95 14.99 7.38 -4.20
CA GLU A 95 14.47 6.29 -5.05
C GLU A 95 13.17 6.71 -5.75
N LEU A 96 12.20 7.26 -5.02
CA LEU A 96 10.91 7.72 -5.56
C LEU A 96 11.07 8.71 -6.72
N SER A 97 12.10 9.56 -6.71
CA SER A 97 12.32 10.54 -7.79
C SER A 97 12.65 9.92 -9.16
N THR A 98 13.07 8.65 -9.20
CA THR A 98 13.55 7.98 -10.42
C THR A 98 13.00 6.57 -10.64
N ILE A 99 12.18 6.05 -9.71
CA ILE A 99 11.79 4.63 -9.67
C ILE A 99 11.00 4.16 -10.92
N CYS A 100 10.27 5.06 -11.57
CA CYS A 100 9.50 4.75 -12.78
C CYS A 100 10.33 5.06 -14.04
N SER A 101 11.29 4.19 -14.36
CA SER A 101 12.15 4.30 -15.56
C SER A 101 12.92 5.62 -15.63
N GLY A 102 13.52 6.03 -14.52
CA GLY A 102 14.27 7.28 -14.40
C GLY A 102 13.39 8.51 -14.13
N LYS A 103 12.09 8.31 -13.85
CA LYS A 103 11.13 9.37 -13.56
C LYS A 103 10.42 9.16 -12.23
N ARG A 104 9.90 10.25 -11.70
CA ARG A 104 8.99 10.27 -10.55
C ARG A 104 7.64 9.65 -10.93
N PRO A 105 7.01 8.82 -10.06
CA PRO A 105 5.65 8.32 -10.28
C PRO A 105 4.61 9.42 -10.11
N ASP A 106 3.51 9.31 -10.85
CA ASP A 106 2.32 10.16 -10.68
C ASP A 106 1.53 9.70 -9.44
N SER A 107 1.48 8.39 -9.21
CA SER A 107 0.67 7.76 -8.16
C SER A 107 1.47 6.86 -7.23
N VAL A 108 1.12 6.89 -5.95
CA VAL A 108 1.67 6.01 -4.91
C VAL A 108 0.56 5.13 -4.36
N ILE A 109 0.76 3.82 -4.40
CA ILE A 109 -0.07 2.83 -3.73
C ILE A 109 0.57 2.59 -2.36
N LEU A 110 -0.17 2.78 -1.28
CA LEU A 110 0.36 2.75 0.08
C LEU A 110 -0.32 1.65 0.89
N ILE A 111 0.49 0.72 1.41
CA ILE A 111 0.07 -0.38 2.29
C ILE A 111 0.94 -0.45 3.54
N GLY A 112 0.44 -1.10 4.60
CA GLY A 112 1.26 -1.45 5.77
C GLY A 112 0.75 -0.92 7.12
N LEU A 113 1.68 -0.58 7.99
CA LEU A 113 1.45 -0.34 9.42
C LEU A 113 2.20 0.91 9.92
N GLU A 114 1.77 1.57 10.99
CA GLU A 114 0.39 1.57 11.50
C GLU A 114 -0.43 2.61 10.72
N ALA A 115 -1.70 2.31 10.44
CA ALA A 115 -2.58 3.16 9.64
C ALA A 115 -2.61 4.63 10.14
N HIS A 116 -2.69 4.82 11.46
CA HIS A 116 -2.76 6.14 12.11
C HIS A 116 -1.40 6.77 12.45
N VAL A 117 -0.30 6.09 12.14
CA VAL A 117 1.06 6.57 12.46
C VAL A 117 1.87 6.67 11.18
N CYS A 118 2.61 5.62 10.81
CA CYS A 118 3.53 5.67 9.69
C CYS A 118 2.80 5.84 8.35
N ILE A 119 1.66 5.17 8.17
CA ILE A 119 0.86 5.27 6.94
C ILE A 119 0.28 6.68 6.79
N GLU A 120 -0.41 7.20 7.81
CA GLU A 120 -1.02 8.53 7.75
C GLU A 120 0.03 9.64 7.58
N ASN A 121 1.15 9.62 8.32
CA ASN A 121 2.22 10.60 8.15
C ASN A 121 2.87 10.51 6.76
N THR A 122 3.06 9.29 6.24
CA THR A 122 3.55 9.10 4.86
C THR A 122 2.56 9.67 3.85
N ALA A 123 1.26 9.42 4.03
CA ALA A 123 0.23 9.95 3.15
C ALA A 123 0.21 11.48 3.13
N ILE A 124 0.32 12.13 4.30
CA ILE A 124 0.41 13.59 4.42
C ILE A 124 1.60 14.14 3.63
N ASP A 125 2.80 13.60 3.84
CA ASP A 125 4.02 14.08 3.17
C ASP A 125 3.95 13.89 1.64
N LEU A 126 3.43 12.75 1.18
CA LEU A 126 3.24 12.46 -0.23
C LEU A 126 2.23 13.42 -0.87
N ARG A 127 1.11 13.70 -0.18
CA ARG A 127 0.08 14.64 -0.66
C ARG A 127 0.62 16.07 -0.72
N GLN A 128 1.37 16.51 0.29
CA GLN A 128 2.05 17.81 0.28
C GLN A 128 3.07 17.91 -0.87
N SER A 129 3.74 16.81 -1.19
CA SER A 129 4.66 16.70 -2.32
C SER A 129 3.95 16.56 -3.68
N GLY A 130 2.62 16.54 -3.71
CA GLY A 130 1.80 16.51 -4.93
C GLY A 130 1.64 15.14 -5.60
N TYR A 131 1.96 14.04 -4.91
CA TYR A 131 1.65 12.70 -5.40
C TYR A 131 0.16 12.38 -5.24
N GLU A 132 -0.43 11.64 -6.18
CA GLU A 132 -1.73 11.02 -5.96
C GLU A 132 -1.55 9.75 -5.11
N VAL A 133 -2.25 9.65 -3.97
CA VAL A 133 -2.02 8.58 -3.00
C VAL A 133 -3.23 7.68 -2.94
N HIS A 134 -3.01 6.37 -3.12
CA HIS A 134 -4.00 5.31 -3.01
C HIS A 134 -3.69 4.47 -1.77
N THR A 135 -4.35 4.78 -0.65
CA THR A 135 -4.24 4.00 0.57
C THR A 135 -5.11 2.75 0.44
N VAL A 136 -4.50 1.57 0.51
CA VAL A 136 -5.20 0.30 0.30
C VAL A 136 -5.72 -0.22 1.64
N ALA A 137 -6.98 0.09 1.94
CA ALA A 137 -7.56 -0.07 3.27
C ALA A 137 -7.55 -1.52 3.78
N ASP A 138 -7.76 -2.51 2.91
CA ASP A 138 -7.72 -3.94 3.24
C ASP A 138 -6.29 -4.51 3.33
N CYS A 139 -5.28 -3.66 3.16
CA CYS A 139 -3.84 -3.92 3.35
C CYS A 139 -3.19 -2.94 4.35
N CYS A 140 -3.99 -2.15 5.09
CA CYS A 140 -3.52 -1.25 6.14
C CYS A 140 -4.22 -1.57 7.45
N THR A 141 -3.49 -1.61 8.57
CA THR A 141 -4.11 -1.83 9.89
C THR A 141 -3.42 -1.06 11.01
N SER A 142 -4.01 -1.08 12.20
CA SER A 142 -3.50 -0.51 13.45
C SER A 142 -3.77 -1.50 14.58
N ARG A 143 -3.35 -1.16 15.80
CA ARG A 143 -3.66 -1.97 16.99
C ARG A 143 -5.15 -2.07 17.26
N THR A 144 -5.89 -0.99 17.05
CA THR A 144 -7.34 -0.93 17.25
C THR A 144 -8.07 -0.70 15.92
N LEU A 145 -9.34 -1.08 15.86
CA LEU A 145 -10.18 -0.81 14.69
C LEU A 145 -10.50 0.69 14.61
N GLU A 146 -10.69 1.35 15.74
CA GLU A 146 -10.98 2.77 15.87
C GLU A 146 -9.85 3.63 15.29
N ASP A 147 -8.60 3.39 15.70
CA ASP A 147 -7.44 4.10 15.17
C ASP A 147 -7.33 3.92 13.66
N ARG A 148 -7.53 2.68 13.20
CA ARG A 148 -7.48 2.34 11.77
C ARG A 148 -8.55 3.09 10.98
N LEU A 149 -9.81 3.03 11.39
CA LEU A 149 -10.92 3.62 10.63
C LEU A 149 -10.86 5.14 10.63
N LEU A 150 -10.51 5.75 11.77
CA LEU A 150 -10.36 7.20 11.86
C LEU A 150 -9.19 7.71 11.02
N ALA A 151 -8.08 6.97 10.94
CA ALA A 151 -6.97 7.32 10.06
C ALA A 151 -7.34 7.24 8.57
N LEU A 152 -8.11 6.22 8.17
CA LEU A 152 -8.61 6.11 6.80
C LEU A 152 -9.53 7.28 6.42
N GLU A 153 -10.39 7.74 7.34
CA GLU A 153 -11.23 8.92 7.09
C GLU A 153 -10.39 10.20 6.97
N ARG A 154 -9.42 10.43 7.87
CA ARG A 154 -8.52 11.59 7.75
C ARG A 154 -7.69 11.57 6.47
N MET A 155 -7.17 10.41 6.07
CA MET A 155 -6.48 10.26 4.79
C MET A 155 -7.39 10.62 3.60
N LYS A 156 -8.66 10.24 3.65
CA LYS A 156 -9.65 10.64 2.64
C LYS A 156 -9.88 12.15 2.63
N GLU A 157 -9.98 12.79 3.79
CA GLU A 157 -10.15 14.25 3.93
C GLU A 157 -8.98 15.05 3.35
N ILE A 158 -7.73 14.54 3.46
CA ILE A 158 -6.54 15.16 2.82
C ILE A 158 -6.39 14.77 1.34
N GLY A 159 -7.38 14.09 0.76
CA GLY A 159 -7.47 13.79 -0.66
C GLY A 159 -6.75 12.53 -1.10
N CYS A 160 -6.46 11.58 -0.20
CA CYS A 160 -6.07 10.22 -0.59
C CYS A 160 -7.28 9.45 -1.14
N HIS A 161 -7.03 8.56 -2.09
CA HIS A 161 -7.99 7.56 -2.54
C HIS A 161 -7.95 6.35 -1.61
N ILE A 162 -9.03 6.12 -0.87
CA ILE A 162 -9.18 4.90 -0.10
C ILE A 162 -9.65 3.78 -1.04
N ALA A 163 -8.78 2.80 -1.27
CA ALA A 163 -8.98 1.71 -2.21
C ALA A 163 -8.96 0.34 -1.51
N THR A 164 -9.27 -0.71 -2.26
CA THR A 164 -9.03 -2.10 -1.86
C THR A 164 -8.01 -2.76 -2.79
N SER A 165 -7.40 -3.86 -2.35
CA SER A 165 -6.36 -4.56 -3.10
C SER A 165 -6.84 -4.97 -4.51
N GLU A 166 -8.02 -5.58 -4.63
CA GLU A 166 -8.59 -5.93 -5.95
C GLU A 166 -8.97 -4.69 -6.77
N ASN A 167 -9.42 -3.59 -6.15
CA ASN A 167 -9.65 -2.34 -6.85
C ASN A 167 -8.36 -1.81 -7.51
N VAL A 168 -7.24 -1.85 -6.80
CA VAL A 168 -5.92 -1.44 -7.31
C VAL A 168 -5.47 -2.35 -8.45
N ILE A 169 -5.56 -3.67 -8.26
CA ILE A 169 -5.16 -4.67 -9.25
C ILE A 169 -5.90 -4.44 -10.58
N PHE A 170 -7.23 -4.36 -10.53
CA PHE A 170 -8.03 -4.23 -11.76
C PHE A 170 -7.95 -2.84 -12.40
N LYS A 171 -7.70 -1.77 -11.62
CA LYS A 171 -7.43 -0.44 -12.18
C LYS A 171 -6.16 -0.41 -13.02
N LEU A 172 -5.09 -1.05 -12.55
CA LEU A 172 -3.84 -1.14 -13.29
C LEU A 172 -3.98 -2.05 -14.51
N LEU A 173 -4.68 -3.17 -14.36
CA LEU A 173 -4.89 -4.14 -15.43
C LEU A 173 -5.65 -3.56 -16.62
N ALA A 174 -6.64 -2.70 -16.34
CA ALA A 174 -7.49 -1.94 -17.26
C ALA A 174 -8.36 -2.75 -18.24
N ASP A 175 -7.87 -3.85 -18.82
CA ASP A 175 -8.55 -4.66 -19.83
C ASP A 175 -8.32 -6.16 -19.56
N ALA A 176 -9.37 -6.97 -19.74
CA ALA A 176 -9.28 -8.43 -19.65
C ALA A 176 -8.41 -9.07 -20.77
N LYS A 177 -8.07 -8.30 -21.81
CA LYS A 177 -7.12 -8.69 -22.86
C LYS A 177 -5.66 -8.47 -22.46
N HIS A 178 -5.38 -7.90 -21.29
CA HIS A 178 -4.01 -7.69 -20.83
C HIS A 178 -3.24 -9.03 -20.74
N LYS A 179 -1.96 -9.03 -21.11
CA LYS A 179 -1.13 -10.25 -21.16
C LYS A 179 -1.09 -11.01 -19.83
N GLU A 180 -1.12 -10.28 -18.71
CA GLU A 180 -1.09 -10.84 -17.35
C GLU A 180 -2.47 -11.21 -16.79
N PHE A 181 -3.57 -10.94 -17.51
CA PHE A 181 -4.92 -11.15 -16.99
C PHE A 181 -5.13 -12.58 -16.48
N LYS A 182 -4.69 -13.60 -17.22
CA LYS A 182 -4.82 -15.01 -16.80
C LYS A 182 -4.01 -15.35 -15.55
N ASN A 183 -2.87 -14.70 -15.34
CA ASN A 183 -2.04 -14.92 -14.15
C ASN A 183 -2.66 -14.22 -12.94
N ILE A 184 -3.11 -12.98 -13.10
CA ILE A 184 -3.80 -12.22 -12.07
C ILE A 184 -5.14 -12.86 -11.69
N GLN A 185 -5.89 -13.39 -12.66
CA GLN A 185 -7.15 -14.09 -12.42
C GLN A 185 -6.95 -15.26 -11.44
N LYS A 186 -5.82 -15.97 -11.50
CA LYS A 186 -5.52 -17.06 -10.55
C LYS A 186 -5.34 -16.55 -9.12
N LEU A 187 -4.80 -15.33 -8.94
CA LEU A 187 -4.60 -14.72 -7.63
C LEU A 187 -5.91 -14.23 -6.99
N VAL A 188 -6.85 -13.74 -7.81
CA VAL A 188 -8.14 -13.18 -7.34
C VAL A 188 -9.28 -14.19 -7.35
N LYS A 189 -9.04 -15.44 -7.76
CA LYS A 189 -10.04 -16.53 -7.65
C LYS A 189 -10.49 -16.74 -6.21
N THR A 190 -9.56 -16.65 -5.27
CA THR A 190 -9.87 -16.60 -3.85
C THR A 190 -10.18 -15.15 -3.49
N PRO A 191 -11.37 -14.82 -2.97
CA PRO A 191 -11.71 -13.45 -2.57
C PRO A 191 -10.72 -12.88 -1.55
N THR A 192 -10.59 -11.56 -1.48
CA THR A 192 -9.85 -10.90 -0.39
C THR A 192 -10.50 -11.19 0.95
N GLN A 193 -9.66 -11.28 1.98
CA GLN A 193 -10.12 -11.49 3.34
C GLN A 193 -10.89 -10.26 3.83
N TYR A 194 -12.01 -10.51 4.50
CA TYR A 194 -12.79 -9.48 5.14
C TYR A 194 -12.08 -8.97 6.39
N THR A 195 -11.82 -7.65 6.44
CA THR A 195 -11.02 -7.01 7.50
C THR A 195 -11.81 -5.99 8.32
N ASN A 196 -13.14 -6.12 8.42
CA ASN A 196 -14.00 -5.22 9.22
C ASN A 196 -13.99 -3.74 8.77
N LEU A 197 -13.82 -3.48 7.46
CA LEU A 197 -13.92 -2.12 6.90
C LEU A 197 -15.36 -1.60 6.77
N ILE A 198 -16.34 -2.50 6.77
CA ILE A 198 -17.77 -2.21 6.69
C ILE A 198 -18.50 -3.11 7.68
N THR A 199 -19.62 -2.68 8.24
CA THR A 199 -20.41 -3.53 9.15
C THR A 199 -21.22 -4.57 8.36
N LEU A 200 -21.18 -5.84 8.75
CA LEU A 200 -21.93 -6.92 8.09
C LEU A 200 -23.46 -6.72 8.07
N SER A 201 -24.01 -5.92 8.98
CA SER A 201 -25.45 -5.60 9.01
C SER A 201 -25.91 -4.66 7.87
N LYS A 202 -25.00 -4.26 6.97
CA LYS A 202 -25.25 -3.35 5.85
C LYS A 202 -25.01 -3.98 4.47
N ILE A 203 -24.86 -5.31 4.39
CA ILE A 203 -24.80 -6.11 3.15
C ILE A 203 -26.01 -7.04 3.13
#